data_AF-A0A935LZD9-F1
#
_entry.id   AF-A0A935LZD9-F1
#
_cell.length_a   1.000
_cell.length_b   1.000
_cell.length_c   1.000
_cell.angle_alpha   90.00
_cell.angle_beta   90.00
_cell.angle_gamma   90.00
#
_symmetry.space_group_name_H-M   'P 1'
#
loop_
_entity.id
_entity.type
_entity.pdbx_description
1 polymer ?
#
loop_
_entity_poly.entity_id
_entity_poly.type
_entity_poly.pdbx_seq_one_letter_code
_entity_poly.pdbx_strand_id
1 'polypeptide(L)'
;MQLSEDTLSVLEFLDSSIEGGLRKRNDIGTILELGATHNQADLFNEISRSGTATWKVYSTLRRLQQGDQGFRQLEEEFALQMNALREHLATLMHNADDETLKRFDDIYFGMTQGVIKNIVDLGHDLAKIKALQSAS
;
A
#
# COMPACT_ATOMS: atom_id res chain seq x y z
N MET A 1 14.89 -6.89 -8.44
CA MET A 1 14.96 -5.47 -8.89
C MET A 1 15.95 -4.61 -8.09
N GLN A 2 16.78 -3.82 -8.79
CA GLN A 2 17.62 -2.76 -8.22
C GLN A 2 16.89 -1.42 -8.34
N LEU A 3 16.86 -0.60 -7.28
CA LEU A 3 16.22 0.72 -7.29
C LEU A 3 17.17 1.78 -7.86
N SER A 4 16.62 2.73 -8.62
CA SER A 4 17.36 3.89 -9.12
C SER A 4 17.75 4.87 -8.00
N GLU A 5 18.75 5.73 -8.25
CA GLU A 5 19.16 6.79 -7.31
C GLU A 5 18.02 7.77 -7.01
N ASP A 6 17.16 8.05 -8.00
CA ASP A 6 15.98 8.91 -7.83
C ASP A 6 14.98 8.26 -6.86
N THR A 7 14.66 6.98 -7.05
CA THR A 7 13.77 6.25 -6.13
C THR A 7 14.36 6.17 -4.73
N LEU A 8 15.67 5.94 -4.60
CA LEU A 8 16.35 5.93 -3.30
C LEU A 8 16.26 7.29 -2.61
N SER A 9 16.49 8.38 -3.35
CA SER A 9 16.40 9.75 -2.86
C SER A 9 14.97 10.09 -2.38
N VAL A 10 13.95 9.64 -3.13
CA VAL A 10 12.55 9.77 -2.69
C VAL A 10 12.29 9.00 -1.40
N LEU A 11 12.80 7.77 -1.28
CA LEU A 11 12.64 6.97 -0.05
C LEU A 11 13.33 7.63 1.15
N GLU A 12 14.51 8.21 0.98
CA GLU A 12 15.21 8.96 2.04
C GLU A 12 14.44 10.21 2.47
N PHE A 13 13.87 10.94 1.50
CA PHE A 13 12.98 12.06 1.79
C PHE A 13 11.75 11.59 2.58
N LEU A 14 11.12 10.48 2.19
CA LEU A 14 9.96 9.93 2.88
C LEU A 14 10.31 9.49 4.31
N ASP A 15 11.43 8.80 4.52
CA ASP A 15 11.87 8.36 5.84
C ASP A 15 12.16 9.53 6.78
N SER A 16 12.73 10.63 6.27
CA SER A 16 13.00 11.83 7.07
C SER A 16 11.75 12.67 7.35
N SER A 17 10.76 12.64 6.44
CA SER A 17 9.52 13.43 6.55
C SER A 17 8.41 12.72 7.33
N ILE A 18 8.47 11.39 7.42
CA ILE A 18 7.47 10.57 8.10
C ILE A 18 7.96 10.19 9.49
N GLU A 19 7.25 10.67 10.52
CA GLU A 19 7.52 10.23 11.89
C GLU A 19 7.37 8.70 12.01
N GLY A 20 8.42 8.05 12.55
CA GLY A 20 8.52 6.61 12.69
C GLY A 20 8.84 5.83 11.40
N GLY A 21 9.11 6.52 10.29
CA GLY A 21 9.48 5.93 9.01
C GLY A 21 8.39 5.11 8.31
N LEU A 22 8.78 4.44 7.23
CA LEU A 22 7.94 3.52 6.45
C LEU A 22 8.08 2.08 6.97
N ARG A 23 6.95 1.40 7.21
CA ARG A 23 6.91 -0.02 7.63
C ARG A 23 7.26 -0.97 6.51
N LYS A 24 6.91 -0.60 5.28
CA LYS A 24 7.05 -1.35 4.03
C LYS A 24 7.96 -0.61 3.06
N ARG A 25 9.02 0.02 3.58
CA ARG A 25 9.97 0.86 2.82
C ARG A 25 10.41 0.23 1.50
N ASN A 26 10.84 -1.02 1.51
CA ASN A 26 11.31 -1.71 0.30
C ASN A 26 10.20 -1.91 -0.72
N ASP A 27 8.98 -2.21 -0.27
CA ASP A 27 7.82 -2.41 -1.15
C ASP A 27 7.34 -1.09 -1.75
N ILE A 28 7.35 -0.02 -0.96
CA ILE A 28 7.14 1.34 -1.46
C ILE A 28 8.19 1.68 -2.51
N GLY A 29 9.46 1.32 -2.28
CA GLY A 29 10.54 1.51 -3.25
C GLY A 29 10.26 0.79 -4.58
N THR A 30 9.88 -0.49 -4.53
CA THR A 30 9.50 -1.24 -5.73
C THR A 30 8.30 -0.61 -6.45
N ILE A 31 7.28 -0.20 -5.71
CA ILE A 31 6.07 0.41 -6.28
C ILE A 31 6.41 1.74 -6.98
N LEU A 32 7.25 2.57 -6.36
CA LEU A 32 7.71 3.84 -6.93
C LEU A 32 8.57 3.62 -8.17
N GLU A 33 9.53 2.71 -8.11
CA GLU A 33 10.41 2.38 -9.24
C GLU A 33 9.59 1.91 -10.43
N LEU A 34 8.74 0.91 -10.25
CA LEU A 34 7.88 0.41 -11.33
C LEU A 34 6.94 1.49 -11.88
N GLY A 35 6.37 2.32 -11.00
CA GLY A 35 5.53 3.45 -11.39
C GLY A 35 6.29 4.47 -12.25
N ALA A 36 7.51 4.80 -11.87
CA ALA A 36 8.35 5.76 -12.60
C ALA A 36 8.86 5.19 -13.93
N THR A 37 9.45 3.99 -13.92
CA THR A 37 10.03 3.34 -15.11
C THR A 37 9.00 3.12 -16.21
N HIS A 38 7.75 2.82 -15.85
CA HIS A 38 6.68 2.51 -16.81
C HIS A 38 5.67 3.65 -17.00
N ASN A 39 5.98 4.86 -16.51
CA ASN A 39 5.11 6.04 -16.61
C ASN A 39 3.67 5.80 -16.10
N GLN A 40 3.55 5.08 -14.98
CA GLN A 40 2.27 4.69 -14.37
C GLN A 40 1.90 5.55 -13.16
N ALA A 41 2.08 6.87 -13.26
CA ALA A 41 1.75 7.81 -12.19
C ALA A 41 0.26 7.73 -11.78
N ASP A 42 -0.65 7.53 -12.74
CA ASP A 42 -2.08 7.38 -12.46
C ASP A 42 -2.38 6.10 -11.67
N LEU A 43 -1.71 4.99 -12.00
CA LEU A 43 -1.87 3.75 -11.24
C LEU A 43 -1.29 3.88 -9.83
N PHE A 44 -0.15 4.55 -9.67
CA PHE A 44 0.38 4.86 -8.34
C PHE A 44 -0.62 5.69 -7.53
N ASN A 45 -1.30 6.66 -8.16
CA ASN A 45 -2.34 7.44 -7.50
C ASN A 45 -3.54 6.58 -7.07
N GLU A 46 -3.94 5.58 -7.86
CA GLU A 46 -4.98 4.61 -7.46
C GLU A 46 -4.53 3.70 -6.31
N ILE A 47 -3.28 3.23 -6.33
CA ILE A 47 -2.67 2.47 -5.23
C ILE A 47 -2.67 3.31 -3.96
N SER A 48 -2.21 4.57 -4.05
CA SER A 48 -2.19 5.52 -2.93
C SER A 48 -3.59 5.79 -2.37
N ARG A 49 -4.59 5.97 -3.25
CA ARG A 49 -6.00 6.15 -2.86
C ARG A 49 -6.57 4.92 -2.14
N SER A 50 -6.52 3.76 -2.78
CA SER A 50 -7.05 2.50 -2.24
C SER A 50 -6.33 2.05 -0.96
N GLY A 51 -5.00 2.23 -0.89
CA GLY A 51 -4.22 2.01 0.33
C GLY A 51 -4.62 2.95 1.47
N THR A 52 -4.82 4.24 1.18
CA THR A 52 -5.33 5.20 2.18
C THR A 52 -6.71 4.81 2.69
N ALA A 53 -7.62 4.42 1.80
CA ALA A 53 -8.96 3.98 2.17
C ALA A 53 -8.91 2.73 3.05
N THR A 54 -8.13 1.71 2.63
CA THR A 54 -7.89 0.47 3.39
C THR A 54 -7.42 0.77 4.82
N TRP A 55 -6.41 1.63 4.97
CA TRP A 55 -5.91 2.01 6.29
C TRP A 55 -6.95 2.73 7.13
N LYS A 56 -7.67 3.70 6.56
CA LYS A 56 -8.69 4.46 7.29
C LYS A 56 -9.80 3.54 7.81
N VAL A 57 -10.34 2.67 6.95
CA VAL A 57 -11.39 1.72 7.33
C VAL A 57 -10.89 0.76 8.40
N TYR A 58 -9.72 0.13 8.20
CA TYR A 58 -9.12 -0.77 9.20
C TYR A 58 -8.87 -0.08 10.54
N SER A 59 -8.36 1.16 10.52
CA SER A 59 -8.02 1.91 11.72
C SER A 59 -9.24 2.27 12.58
N THR A 60 -10.41 2.38 11.94
CA THR A 60 -11.71 2.54 12.59
C THR A 60 -12.25 1.20 13.05
N LEU A 61 -12.25 0.18 12.18
CA LEU A 61 -12.77 -1.16 12.46
C LEU A 61 -12.11 -1.78 13.70
N ARG A 62 -10.78 -1.65 13.84
CA ARG A 62 -10.04 -2.19 15.01
C ARG A 62 -10.41 -1.58 16.36
N ARG A 63 -11.18 -0.48 16.37
CA ARG A 63 -11.66 0.19 17.59
C ARG A 63 -13.08 -0.26 17.98
N LEU A 64 -13.75 -1.01 17.11
CA LEU A 64 -15.09 -1.54 17.32
C LEU A 64 -15.03 -2.99 17.83
N GLN A 65 -16.05 -3.39 18.56
CA GLN A 65 -16.30 -4.76 18.96
C GLN A 65 -17.32 -5.42 18.02
N GLN A 66 -17.25 -6.75 17.90
CA GLN A 66 -18.29 -7.50 17.21
C GLN A 66 -19.64 -7.27 17.91
N GLY A 67 -20.63 -6.80 17.15
CA GLY A 67 -21.96 -6.42 17.67
C GLY A 67 -22.19 -4.92 17.74
N ASP A 68 -21.12 -4.10 17.67
CA ASP A 68 -21.28 -2.66 17.54
C ASP A 68 -22.01 -2.30 16.25
N GLN A 69 -22.83 -1.25 16.32
CA GLN A 69 -23.52 -0.72 15.15
C GLN A 69 -22.49 -0.30 14.09
N GLY A 70 -22.68 -0.78 12.85
CA GLY A 70 -21.79 -0.48 11.73
C GLY A 70 -20.55 -1.37 11.63
N PHE A 71 -20.31 -2.30 12.58
CA PHE A 71 -19.18 -3.23 12.52
C PHE A 71 -19.16 -4.01 11.19
N ARG A 72 -20.27 -4.69 10.86
CA ARG A 72 -20.37 -5.50 9.62
C ARG A 72 -20.17 -4.68 8.35
N GLN A 73 -20.75 -3.47 8.32
CA GLN A 73 -20.60 -2.58 7.18
C GLN A 73 -19.14 -2.17 6.97
N LEU A 74 -18.41 -1.87 8.04
CA LEU A 74 -16.99 -1.53 7.96
C LEU A 74 -16.12 -2.75 7.64
N GLU A 75 -16.50 -3.95 8.07
CA GLU A 75 -15.83 -5.19 7.70
C GLU A 75 -15.97 -5.50 6.21
N GLU A 76 -17.17 -5.35 5.65
CA GLU A 76 -17.42 -5.47 4.21
C GLU A 76 -16.65 -4.41 3.41
N GLU A 77 -16.70 -3.15 3.84
CA GLU A 77 -15.95 -2.06 3.21
C GLU A 77 -14.44 -2.30 3.27
N PHE A 78 -13.92 -2.83 4.38
CA PHE A 78 -12.50 -3.16 4.51
C PHE A 78 -12.09 -4.23 3.48
N ALA A 79 -12.90 -5.27 3.31
CA ALA A 79 -12.65 -6.30 2.31
C ALA A 79 -12.67 -5.74 0.88
N LEU A 80 -13.61 -4.84 0.57
CA LEU A 80 -13.70 -4.16 -0.73
C LEU A 80 -12.44 -3.33 -1.02
N GLN A 81 -12.01 -2.48 -0.08
CA GLN A 81 -10.84 -1.62 -0.25
C GLN A 81 -9.54 -2.43 -0.36
N MET A 82 -9.43 -3.51 0.42
CA MET A 82 -8.30 -4.43 0.35
C MET A 82 -8.19 -5.10 -1.02
N ASN A 83 -9.32 -5.54 -1.59
CA ASN A 83 -9.34 -6.14 -2.92
C ASN A 83 -9.01 -5.12 -4.01
N ALA A 84 -9.54 -3.90 -3.94
CA ALA A 84 -9.18 -2.83 -4.86
C ALA A 84 -7.67 -2.52 -4.84
N LEU A 85 -7.06 -2.44 -3.65
CA LEU A 85 -5.61 -2.26 -3.53
C LEU A 85 -4.85 -3.43 -4.18
N ARG A 86 -5.28 -4.68 -3.94
CA ARG A 86 -4.66 -5.85 -4.56
C ARG A 86 -4.75 -5.82 -6.08
N GLU A 87 -5.89 -5.45 -6.65
CA GLU A 87 -6.07 -5.36 -8.10
C GLU A 87 -5.13 -4.32 -8.72
N HIS A 88 -4.98 -3.14 -8.09
CA HIS A 88 -4.03 -2.13 -8.55
C HIS A 88 -2.57 -2.60 -8.42
N LEU A 89 -2.22 -3.26 -7.31
CA LEU A 89 -0.88 -3.84 -7.15
C LEU A 89 -0.60 -4.91 -8.19
N ALA A 90 -1.54 -5.82 -8.44
CA ALA A 90 -1.40 -6.87 -9.45
C ALA A 90 -1.21 -6.28 -10.85
N THR A 91 -1.96 -5.22 -11.17
CA THR A 91 -1.81 -4.48 -12.43
C THR A 91 -0.42 -3.87 -12.56
N LEU A 92 0.13 -3.28 -11.50
CA LEU A 92 1.49 -2.73 -11.50
C LEU A 92 2.54 -3.84 -11.65
N MET A 93 2.32 -4.99 -10.99
CA MET A 93 3.26 -6.12 -11.02
C MET A 93 3.38 -6.80 -12.39
N HIS A 94 2.48 -6.53 -13.35
CA HIS A 94 2.70 -6.95 -14.75
C HIS A 94 3.99 -6.38 -15.37
N ASN A 95 4.53 -5.30 -14.80
CA ASN A 95 5.80 -4.71 -15.23
C ASN A 95 7.02 -5.25 -14.48
N ALA A 96 6.82 -6.12 -13.48
CA ALA A 96 7.89 -6.59 -12.60
C ALA A 96 8.69 -7.75 -13.23
N ASP A 97 9.94 -7.90 -12.80
CA ASP A 97 10.71 -9.14 -13.05
C ASP A 97 10.10 -10.32 -12.26
N ASP A 98 10.39 -11.56 -12.70
CA ASP A 98 9.83 -12.78 -12.11
C ASP A 98 10.10 -12.91 -10.60
N GLU A 99 11.27 -12.45 -10.15
CA GLU A 99 11.67 -12.48 -8.74
C GLU A 99 10.79 -11.53 -7.91
N THR A 100 10.59 -10.31 -8.40
CA THR A 100 9.79 -9.28 -7.75
C THR A 100 8.31 -9.67 -7.75
N LEU A 101 7.80 -10.17 -8.88
CA LEU A 101 6.43 -10.68 -8.99
C LEU A 101 6.18 -11.78 -7.96
N LYS A 102 7.03 -12.81 -7.92
CA LYS A 102 6.91 -13.92 -6.95
C LYS A 102 6.92 -13.43 -5.50
N ARG A 103 7.79 -12.47 -5.19
CA ARG A 103 7.86 -11.88 -3.84
C ARG A 103 6.57 -11.15 -3.48
N PHE A 104 5.98 -10.39 -4.40
CA PHE A 104 4.71 -9.70 -4.17
C PHE A 104 3.53 -10.68 -4.05
N ASP A 105 3.52 -11.75 -4.83
CA ASP A 105 2.55 -12.87 -4.70
C ASP A 105 2.53 -13.43 -3.28
N ASP A 106 3.71 -13.78 -2.76
CA ASP A 106 3.84 -14.37 -1.42
C ASP A 106 3.42 -13.40 -0.30
N ILE A 107 3.61 -12.09 -0.49
CA ILE A 107 3.40 -11.07 0.55
C ILE A 107 1.96 -10.52 0.54
N TYR A 108 1.35 -10.34 -0.64
CA TYR A 108 0.13 -9.55 -0.82
C TYR A 108 -1.05 -10.30 -1.43
N PHE A 109 -0.82 -11.36 -2.21
CA PHE A 109 -1.88 -12.05 -2.96
C PHE A 109 -2.32 -13.39 -2.36
N GLY A 110 -1.69 -13.82 -1.27
CA GLY A 110 -2.17 -14.96 -0.48
C GLY A 110 -3.44 -14.68 0.36
N MET A 111 -3.98 -15.72 0.99
CA MET A 111 -5.22 -15.65 1.81
C MET A 111 -4.97 -15.82 3.32
N THR A 112 -3.76 -15.54 3.81
CA THR A 112 -3.42 -15.72 5.23
C THR A 112 -3.64 -14.44 6.04
N GLN A 113 -3.76 -14.56 7.37
CA GLN A 113 -3.80 -13.41 8.29
C GLN A 113 -2.54 -12.54 8.17
N GLY A 114 -1.39 -13.14 7.86
CA GLY A 114 -0.14 -12.40 7.62
C GLY A 114 -0.24 -11.49 6.40
N VAL A 115 -0.93 -11.92 5.35
CA VAL A 115 -1.16 -11.10 4.16
C VAL A 115 -2.05 -9.89 4.48
N ILE A 116 -3.12 -10.08 5.25
CA ILE A 116 -3.97 -8.96 5.69
C ILE A 116 -3.14 -7.92 6.44
N LYS A 117 -2.27 -8.36 7.36
CA LYS A 117 -1.35 -7.45 8.07
C LYS A 117 -0.43 -6.71 7.11
N ASN A 118 0.15 -7.40 6.12
CA ASN A 118 1.02 -6.77 5.12
C ASN A 118 0.31 -5.68 4.33
N ILE A 119 -0.94 -5.93 3.91
CA ILE A 119 -1.77 -4.96 3.18
C ILE A 119 -2.09 -3.76 4.07
N VAL A 120 -2.46 -3.98 5.32
CA VAL A 120 -2.72 -2.90 6.27
C VAL A 120 -1.48 -2.04 6.52
N ASP A 121 -0.30 -2.65 6.69
CA ASP A 121 0.96 -1.94 6.89
C ASP A 121 1.36 -1.14 5.63
N LEU A 122 1.12 -1.70 4.43
CA LEU A 122 1.31 -0.96 3.18
C LEU A 122 0.33 0.21 3.05
N GLY A 123 -0.96 -0.01 3.35
CA GLY A 123 -1.99 1.02 3.33
C GLY A 123 -1.69 2.16 4.32
N HIS A 124 -1.14 1.83 5.49
CA HIS A 124 -0.66 2.82 6.46
C HIS A 124 0.41 3.73 5.86
N ASP A 125 1.41 3.15 5.20
CA ASP A 125 2.51 3.91 4.59
C ASP A 125 2.00 4.77 3.42
N LEU A 126 1.14 4.21 2.57
CA LEU A 126 0.49 4.95 1.47
C LEU A 126 -0.36 6.12 1.98
N ALA A 127 -1.07 5.95 3.10
CA ALA A 127 -1.83 7.02 3.74
C ALA A 127 -0.93 8.18 4.20
N LYS A 128 0.24 7.87 4.76
CA LYS A 128 1.23 8.87 5.17
C LYS A 128 1.84 9.60 3.97
N ILE A 129 2.22 8.87 2.93
CA ILE A 129 2.75 9.44 1.68
C ILE A 129 1.72 10.39 1.07
N LYS A 130 0.45 9.97 0.98
CA LYS A 130 -0.63 10.81 0.45
C LYS A 130 -0.85 12.08 1.27
N ALA A 131 -0.72 11.99 2.59
CA ALA A 131 -0.85 13.15 3.47
C ALA A 131 0.26 14.19 3.21
N LEU A 132 1.50 13.74 3.00
CA LEU A 132 2.61 14.63 2.62
C LEU A 132 2.39 15.28 1.26
N GLN A 133 1.94 14.52 0.25
CA GLN A 133 1.61 15.06 -1.07
C GLN A 133 0.50 16.12 -1.03
N SER A 134 -0.42 16.03 -0.07
CA SER A 134 -1.53 16.98 0.07
C SER A 134 -1.19 18.20 0.93
N ALA A 135 -0.07 18.15 1.66
CA ALA A 135 0.42 19.23 2.51
C ALA A 135 1.45 20.13 1.80
N SER A 136 1.85 19.73 0.59
CA SER A 136 2.79 20.43 -0.31
C SER A 136 2.01 21.22 -1.36
#